data_AF-A0A960R9H9-F1
#
_entry.id   AF-A0A960R9H9-F1
#
_cell.length_a   1.000
_cell.length_b   1.000
_cell.length_c   1.000
_cell.angle_alpha   90.00
_cell.angle_beta   90.00
_cell.angle_gamma   90.00
#
_symmetry.space_group_name_H-M   'P 1'
#
loop_
_entity.id
_entity.type
_entity.pdbx_description
1 polymer ?
#
loop_
_entity_poly.entity_id
_entity_poly.type
_entity_poly.pdbx_seq_one_letter_code
_entity_poly.pdbx_strand_id
1 'polypeptide(L)'
;SVLVQDGVVYAAAGRSSFLDGGIAMVKIDAETGKILGSHTVYDFDSEGKQPALEGSFDMEGALTDILSGDGKQVYMRHLGFEKETLSPGEPAPHAFSPTGFLDDNWWHRTYWVYGEDTKGGYGGWWQAGNKLPAGRLLVYDDERVYAFGRNYYPGMNAAQFTRGDKYVLSASEKHAGADPDYSIANAERRRGGDLSINWEHFRTTPIQWEEEIPFHVRAMVLADKTLFAAGPYGDAIRSIDSFEGKRGVRLAAASATDGKLLASYAIDAMPVFDGL
;
A
#
# COMPACT_ATOMS: atom_id res chain seq x y z
N SER A 1 6.17 -15.16 5.76
CA SER A 1 7.37 -14.31 5.62
C SER A 1 7.87 -13.92 7.01
N VAL A 2 9.06 -13.35 7.11
CA VAL A 2 9.60 -12.76 8.35
C VAL A 2 10.20 -11.40 8.01
N LEU A 3 10.16 -10.46 8.94
CA LEU A 3 10.92 -9.21 8.84
C LEU A 3 12.26 -9.40 9.53
N VAL A 4 13.34 -8.91 8.92
CA VAL A 4 14.66 -8.88 9.55
C VAL A 4 15.11 -7.42 9.63
N GLN A 5 15.39 -6.94 10.84
CA GLN A 5 15.98 -5.62 11.06
C GLN A 5 16.88 -5.65 12.29
N ASP A 6 18.02 -4.94 12.23
CA ASP A 6 18.99 -4.83 13.33
C ASP A 6 19.47 -6.18 13.92
N GLY A 7 19.61 -7.21 13.09
CA GLY A 7 20.02 -8.56 13.54
C GLY A 7 18.92 -9.34 14.29
N VAL A 8 17.67 -8.89 14.22
CA VAL A 8 16.51 -9.54 14.84
C VAL A 8 15.52 -9.97 13.77
N VAL A 9 15.02 -11.19 13.89
CA VAL A 9 13.94 -11.75 13.07
C VAL A 9 12.62 -11.56 13.81
N TYR A 10 11.65 -10.93 13.14
CA TYR A 10 10.28 -10.77 13.60
C TYR A 10 9.35 -11.66 12.78
N ALA A 11 8.49 -12.42 13.45
CA ALA A 11 7.54 -13.32 12.81
C ALA A 11 6.16 -13.22 13.45
N ALA A 12 5.12 -13.40 12.66
CA ALA A 12 3.73 -13.44 13.09
C ALA A 12 3.06 -14.74 12.62
N ALA A 13 2.18 -15.30 13.44
CA ALA A 13 1.39 -16.49 13.14
C ALA A 13 -0.01 -16.38 13.73
N GLY A 14 -1.03 -16.68 12.92
CA GLY A 14 -2.44 -16.51 13.27
C GLY A 14 -3.20 -15.97 12.06
N ARG A 15 -4.53 -16.03 12.06
CA ARG A 15 -5.35 -15.59 10.91
C ARG A 15 -5.94 -14.20 11.12
N SER A 16 -6.44 -13.98 12.33
CA SER A 16 -7.12 -12.78 12.75
C SER A 16 -6.93 -12.62 14.26
N SER A 17 -6.87 -11.38 14.72
CA SER A 17 -6.86 -11.07 16.15
C SER A 17 -8.14 -11.48 16.90
N PHE A 18 -9.22 -11.82 16.18
CA PHE A 18 -10.47 -12.33 16.75
C PHE A 18 -10.62 -13.86 16.68
N LEU A 19 -9.68 -14.59 16.08
CA LEU A 19 -9.79 -16.04 15.89
C LEU A 19 -8.66 -16.78 16.58
N ASP A 20 -8.93 -17.99 17.05
CA ASP A 20 -7.91 -18.97 17.46
C ASP A 20 -6.89 -18.48 18.51
N GLY A 21 -7.30 -17.54 19.38
CA GLY A 21 -6.42 -16.93 20.40
C GLY A 21 -5.57 -15.77 19.89
N GLY A 22 -5.81 -15.30 18.67
CA GLY A 22 -5.24 -14.09 18.10
C GLY A 22 -4.08 -14.34 17.14
N ILE A 23 -3.23 -13.33 16.98
CA ILE A 23 -2.02 -13.40 16.18
C ILE A 23 -0.82 -13.36 17.13
N ALA A 24 -0.10 -14.47 17.20
CA ALA A 24 1.14 -14.57 17.97
C ALA A 24 2.28 -13.92 17.19
N MET A 25 3.00 -13.01 17.83
CA MET A 25 4.22 -12.38 17.33
C MET A 25 5.41 -12.81 18.18
N VAL A 26 6.55 -13.03 17.52
CA VAL A 26 7.81 -13.37 18.18
C VAL A 26 8.94 -12.53 17.60
N LYS A 27 9.92 -12.21 18.45
CA LYS A 27 11.21 -11.66 18.03
C LYS A 27 12.34 -12.61 18.43
N ILE A 28 13.24 -12.88 17.49
CA ILE A 28 14.25 -13.92 17.57
C ILE A 28 15.59 -13.30 17.19
N ASP A 29 16.63 -13.59 17.96
CA ASP A 29 18.00 -13.24 17.62
C ASP A 29 18.40 -13.98 16.32
N ALA A 30 18.77 -13.24 15.27
CA ALA A 30 18.95 -13.83 13.94
C ALA A 30 20.17 -14.77 13.86
N GLU A 31 21.17 -14.57 14.71
CA GLU A 31 22.40 -15.37 14.72
C GLU A 31 22.21 -16.67 15.53
N THR A 32 21.58 -16.57 16.69
CA THR A 32 21.49 -17.68 17.67
C THR A 32 20.18 -18.44 17.61
N GLY A 33 19.13 -17.88 16.99
CA GLY A 33 17.78 -18.45 17.00
C GLY A 33 17.08 -18.35 18.36
N LYS A 34 17.66 -17.62 19.33
CA LYS A 34 17.06 -17.45 20.66
C LYS A 34 15.84 -16.53 20.59
N ILE A 35 14.73 -16.96 21.17
CA ILE A 35 13.56 -16.09 21.37
C ILE A 35 13.91 -14.98 22.36
N LEU A 36 13.79 -13.73 21.90
CA LEU A 36 14.06 -12.52 22.69
C LEU A 36 12.79 -11.94 23.31
N GLY A 37 11.61 -12.30 22.80
CA GLY A 37 10.32 -11.81 23.28
C GLY A 37 9.17 -12.25 22.39
N SER A 38 7.95 -12.07 22.89
CA SER A 38 6.72 -12.38 22.20
C SER A 38 5.58 -11.48 22.65
N HIS A 39 4.61 -11.28 21.77
CA HIS A 39 3.38 -10.57 22.04
C HIS A 39 2.23 -11.28 21.30
N THR A 40 1.01 -11.19 21.82
CA THR A 40 -0.17 -11.73 21.13
C THR A 40 -1.15 -10.61 20.88
N VAL A 41 -1.48 -10.37 19.62
CA VAL A 41 -2.53 -9.43 19.21
C VAL A 41 -3.87 -10.14 19.32
N TYR A 42 -4.69 -9.74 20.29
CA TYR A 42 -5.99 -10.34 20.57
C TYR A 42 -6.96 -9.27 21.08
N ASP A 43 -8.08 -9.10 20.38
CA ASP A 43 -8.97 -7.94 20.58
C ASP A 43 -10.16 -8.20 21.51
N PHE A 44 -10.41 -9.47 21.90
CA PHE A 44 -11.45 -9.73 22.89
C PHE A 44 -10.97 -9.30 24.28
N ASP A 45 -11.85 -8.64 25.03
CA ASP A 45 -11.58 -8.28 26.42
C ASP A 45 -11.49 -9.51 27.34
N SER A 46 -11.17 -9.29 28.62
CA SER A 46 -11.06 -10.36 29.61
C SER A 46 -12.35 -11.16 29.85
N GLU A 47 -13.51 -10.65 29.41
CA GLU A 47 -14.81 -11.31 29.47
C GLU A 47 -15.19 -12.00 28.15
N GLY A 48 -14.33 -11.90 27.12
CA GLY A 48 -14.58 -12.46 25.79
C GLY A 48 -15.53 -11.63 24.93
N LYS A 49 -15.65 -10.33 25.17
CA LYS A 49 -16.50 -9.41 24.38
C LYS A 49 -15.66 -8.60 23.40
N GLN A 50 -16.27 -8.26 22.27
CA GLN A 50 -15.66 -7.37 21.29
C GLN A 50 -15.54 -5.95 21.86
N PRO A 51 -14.51 -5.19 21.44
CA PRO A 51 -14.41 -3.77 21.75
C PRO A 51 -15.64 -3.00 21.27
N ALA A 52 -15.93 -1.87 21.92
CA ALA A 52 -16.98 -0.99 21.45
C ALA A 52 -16.61 -0.39 20.08
N LEU A 53 -17.62 -0.15 19.24
CA LEU A 53 -17.40 0.54 17.97
C LEU A 53 -17.09 2.02 18.23
N GLU A 54 -15.94 2.47 17.74
CA GLU A 54 -15.54 3.88 17.83
C GLU A 54 -16.07 4.72 16.65
N GLY A 55 -16.52 4.07 15.57
CA GLY A 55 -17.02 4.73 14.37
C GLY A 55 -17.98 3.86 13.55
N SER A 56 -18.58 4.44 12.51
CA SER A 56 -19.56 3.73 11.66
C SER A 56 -18.94 2.65 10.77
N PHE A 57 -17.63 2.71 10.50
CA PHE A 57 -16.93 1.78 9.61
C PHE A 57 -15.52 1.41 10.09
N ASP A 58 -15.14 1.90 11.27
CA ASP A 58 -13.84 1.66 11.88
C ASP A 58 -14.07 0.78 13.10
N MET A 59 -13.27 -0.28 13.20
CA MET A 59 -13.32 -1.24 14.30
C MET A 59 -11.90 -1.72 14.57
N GLU A 60 -11.61 -2.00 15.84
CA GLU A 60 -10.42 -2.73 16.22
C GLU A 60 -10.37 -4.09 15.52
N GLY A 61 -9.17 -4.56 15.21
CA GLY A 61 -8.98 -5.81 14.51
C GLY A 61 -7.80 -5.82 13.55
N ALA A 62 -7.12 -6.96 13.46
CA ALA A 62 -6.10 -7.18 12.46
C ALA A 62 -6.21 -8.55 11.79
N LEU A 63 -5.74 -8.59 10.56
CA LEU A 63 -5.36 -9.81 9.85
C LEU A 63 -3.84 -9.90 9.83
N THR A 64 -3.31 -11.12 9.83
CA THR A 64 -1.87 -11.31 9.64
C THR A 64 -1.44 -10.89 8.23
N ASP A 65 -0.17 -10.55 8.05
CA ASP A 65 0.43 -10.25 6.75
C ASP A 65 1.98 -10.31 6.81
N ILE A 66 2.64 -10.00 5.70
CA ILE A 66 4.06 -9.67 5.68
C ILE A 66 4.31 -8.46 6.60
N LEU A 67 5.23 -8.62 7.55
CA LEU A 67 5.66 -7.53 8.43
C LEU A 67 6.59 -6.58 7.68
N SER A 68 6.47 -5.28 7.94
CA SER A 68 7.38 -4.23 7.46
C SER A 68 8.02 -3.49 8.65
N GLY A 69 9.07 -2.72 8.39
CA GLY A 69 9.79 -2.00 9.44
C GLY A 69 10.62 -0.85 8.88
N ASP A 70 10.93 0.11 9.75
CA ASP A 70 11.74 1.30 9.47
C ASP A 70 13.03 1.35 10.32
N GLY A 71 13.35 0.25 11.02
CA GLY A 71 14.45 0.18 11.99
C GLY A 71 14.11 0.78 13.36
N LYS A 72 12.91 1.33 13.57
CA LYS A 72 12.44 1.87 14.86
C LYS A 72 11.22 1.11 15.37
N GLN A 73 10.25 0.85 14.49
CA GLN A 73 9.05 0.09 14.78
C GLN A 73 8.97 -1.16 13.87
N VAL A 74 8.09 -2.07 14.25
CA VAL A 74 7.64 -3.20 13.44
C VAL A 74 6.17 -2.94 13.11
N TYR A 75 5.79 -3.14 11.85
CA TYR A 75 4.44 -2.92 11.39
C TYR A 75 3.78 -4.22 10.91
N MET A 76 2.49 -4.34 11.20
CA MET A 76 1.62 -5.37 10.64
C MET A 76 0.34 -4.70 10.13
N ARG A 77 0.26 -4.51 8.81
CA ARG A 77 -0.79 -3.67 8.18
C ARG A 77 -0.80 -2.29 8.86
N HIS A 78 -1.93 -1.83 9.38
CA HIS A 78 -2.06 -0.54 10.06
C HIS A 78 -1.51 -0.52 11.49
N LEU A 79 -1.12 -1.67 12.07
CA LEU A 79 -0.62 -1.73 13.45
C LEU A 79 0.87 -1.41 13.54
N GLY A 80 1.26 -0.63 14.55
CA GLY A 80 2.64 -0.34 14.93
C GLY A 80 3.03 -1.00 16.26
N PHE A 81 4.27 -1.49 16.34
CA PHE A 81 4.84 -2.11 17.53
C PHE A 81 6.25 -1.57 17.81
N GLU A 82 6.54 -1.30 19.08
CA GLU A 82 7.88 -0.96 19.54
C GLU A 82 8.85 -2.13 19.34
N LYS A 83 10.00 -1.90 18.70
CA LYS A 83 10.88 -3.00 18.25
C LYS A 83 11.50 -3.77 19.42
N GLU A 84 11.74 -3.11 20.56
CA GLU A 84 12.36 -3.72 21.74
C GLU A 84 11.37 -4.57 22.55
N THR A 85 10.10 -4.23 22.58
CA THR A 85 9.12 -4.86 23.50
C THR A 85 8.02 -5.61 22.77
N LEU A 86 7.79 -5.35 21.48
CA LEU A 86 6.59 -5.71 20.74
C LEU A 86 5.29 -5.19 21.37
N SER A 87 5.37 -4.15 22.21
CA SER A 87 4.16 -3.50 22.72
C SER A 87 3.51 -2.69 21.59
N PRO A 88 2.18 -2.73 21.44
CA PRO A 88 1.46 -1.88 20.51
C PRO A 88 1.73 -0.39 20.77
N GLY A 89 1.73 0.41 19.72
CA GLY A 89 1.85 1.85 19.78
C GLY A 89 1.30 2.50 18.51
N GLU A 90 1.23 3.84 18.53
CA GLU A 90 0.83 4.61 17.36
C GLU A 90 1.83 4.38 16.21
N PRO A 91 1.36 3.93 15.02
CA PRO A 91 2.24 3.68 13.90
C PRO A 91 2.78 4.99 13.35
N ALA A 92 4.09 5.09 13.15
CA ALA A 92 4.64 6.13 12.29
C ALA A 92 4.20 5.90 10.82
N PRO A 93 4.25 6.92 9.95
CA PRO A 93 3.97 6.74 8.52
C PRO A 93 4.83 5.63 7.90
N HIS A 94 4.18 4.60 7.35
CA HIS A 94 4.84 3.43 6.78
C HIS A 94 4.08 2.90 5.57
N ALA A 95 4.71 2.01 4.80
CA ALA A 95 4.02 1.31 3.73
C ALA A 95 3.19 0.16 4.30
N PHE A 96 1.91 0.10 3.92
CA PHE A 96 1.03 -1.02 4.21
C PHE A 96 -0.09 -1.14 3.16
N SER A 97 -0.82 -2.25 3.20
CA SER A 97 -2.07 -2.40 2.46
C SER A 97 -3.18 -2.90 3.38
N PRO A 98 -4.38 -2.31 3.36
CA PRO A 98 -5.51 -2.80 4.14
C PRO A 98 -5.88 -4.27 3.82
N THR A 99 -5.67 -4.70 2.57
CA THR A 99 -5.87 -6.09 2.12
C THR A 99 -4.64 -6.95 2.20
N GLY A 100 -3.48 -6.33 2.42
CA GLY A 100 -2.21 -6.95 2.68
C GLY A 100 -1.32 -7.02 1.46
N PHE A 101 -0.02 -7.22 1.67
CA PHE A 101 0.99 -7.17 0.62
C PHE A 101 0.85 -8.31 -0.39
N LEU A 102 0.18 -9.41 -0.03
CA LEU A 102 -0.03 -10.56 -0.92
C LEU A 102 -1.30 -10.47 -1.78
N ASP A 103 -2.12 -9.41 -1.67
CA ASP A 103 -3.31 -9.27 -2.50
C ASP A 103 -2.95 -8.93 -3.96
N ASP A 104 -3.02 -9.93 -4.83
CA ASP A 104 -2.77 -9.81 -6.27
C ASP A 104 -4.07 -9.83 -7.10
N ASN A 105 -5.23 -9.69 -6.45
CA ASN A 105 -6.53 -9.79 -7.11
C ASN A 105 -6.89 -8.56 -7.98
N TRP A 106 -6.05 -7.52 -7.97
CA TRP A 106 -6.25 -6.28 -8.73
C TRP A 106 -7.61 -5.59 -8.47
N TRP A 107 -8.24 -5.85 -7.32
CA TRP A 107 -9.50 -5.20 -6.98
C TRP A 107 -9.28 -3.69 -6.83
N HIS A 108 -10.11 -2.87 -7.47
CA HIS A 108 -9.87 -1.43 -7.63
C HIS A 108 -9.85 -0.62 -6.33
N ARG A 109 -10.34 -1.18 -5.21
CA ARG A 109 -10.27 -0.56 -3.88
C ARG A 109 -9.11 -1.06 -3.05
N THR A 110 -8.29 -1.96 -3.59
CA THR A 110 -7.07 -2.44 -2.94
C THR A 110 -5.87 -1.81 -3.59
N TYR A 111 -4.98 -1.34 -2.75
CA TYR A 111 -3.70 -0.76 -3.12
C TYR A 111 -2.88 -0.68 -1.83
N TRP A 112 -1.60 -0.45 -2.00
CA TRP A 112 -0.68 -0.11 -0.94
C TRP A 112 -0.72 1.41 -0.75
N VAL A 113 -0.51 1.86 0.47
CA VAL A 113 -0.40 3.26 0.86
C VAL A 113 0.86 3.47 1.66
N TYR A 114 1.43 4.67 1.58
CA TYR A 114 2.38 5.16 2.57
C TYR A 114 1.66 6.13 3.51
N GLY A 115 1.44 5.74 4.76
CA GLY A 115 0.65 6.54 5.71
C GLY A 115 0.59 5.92 7.10
N GLU A 116 -0.24 6.50 7.95
CA GLU A 116 -0.49 6.02 9.32
C GLU A 116 -1.75 5.15 9.38
N ASP A 117 -2.78 5.54 8.63
CA ASP A 117 -4.06 4.84 8.56
C ASP A 117 -4.77 5.07 7.21
N THR A 118 -5.70 4.17 6.89
CA THR A 118 -6.71 4.38 5.86
C THR A 118 -8.09 4.33 6.50
N LYS A 119 -8.84 5.42 6.36
CA LYS A 119 -10.25 5.47 6.75
C LYS A 119 -11.04 4.25 6.26
N GLY A 120 -11.83 3.65 7.14
CA GLY A 120 -12.64 2.48 6.83
C GLY A 120 -13.82 2.76 5.91
N GLY A 121 -14.41 1.65 5.45
CA GLY A 121 -15.67 1.64 4.72
C GLY A 121 -15.62 2.20 3.29
N TYR A 122 -16.80 2.23 2.70
CA TYR A 122 -17.02 2.66 1.32
C TYR A 122 -16.51 4.07 1.00
N GLY A 123 -16.54 4.97 2.00
CA GLY A 123 -16.13 6.35 1.86
C GLY A 123 -14.61 6.55 1.90
N GLY A 124 -13.86 5.63 2.52
CA GLY A 124 -12.46 5.87 2.85
C GLY A 124 -11.45 5.53 1.76
N TRP A 125 -11.70 4.49 0.94
CA TRP A 125 -10.74 4.03 -0.06
C TRP A 125 -10.24 5.17 -0.98
N TRP A 126 -11.16 5.84 -1.67
CA TRP A 126 -10.77 6.91 -2.58
C TRP A 126 -10.17 8.13 -1.87
N GLN A 127 -10.42 8.33 -0.57
CA GLN A 127 -9.78 9.41 0.19
C GLN A 127 -8.30 9.12 0.39
N ALA A 128 -7.96 7.91 0.87
CA ALA A 128 -6.56 7.51 1.06
C ALA A 128 -5.77 7.61 -0.24
N GLY A 129 -6.31 7.09 -1.35
CA GLY A 129 -5.62 7.09 -2.64
C GLY A 129 -5.42 8.47 -3.28
N ASN A 130 -6.27 9.46 -2.95
CA ASN A 130 -6.10 10.84 -3.43
C ASN A 130 -5.29 11.71 -2.46
N LYS A 131 -5.14 11.30 -1.19
CA LYS A 131 -4.44 12.04 -0.13
C LYS A 131 -2.95 11.67 -0.05
N LEU A 132 -2.68 10.37 0.01
CA LEU A 132 -1.38 9.79 0.34
C LEU A 132 -0.70 9.19 -0.90
N PRO A 133 0.62 8.89 -0.86
CA PRO A 133 1.27 8.09 -1.87
C PRO A 133 0.61 6.70 -1.87
N ALA A 134 -0.01 6.34 -2.99
CA ALA A 134 -0.83 5.13 -3.09
C ALA A 134 -0.74 4.50 -4.47
N GLY A 135 -0.66 3.18 -4.51
CA GLY A 135 -0.54 2.43 -5.75
C GLY A 135 -0.62 0.94 -5.53
N ARG A 136 -0.62 0.18 -6.61
CA ARG A 136 -0.58 -1.28 -6.61
C ARG A 136 0.73 -1.80 -6.04
N LEU A 137 1.81 -1.07 -6.30
CA LEU A 137 3.14 -1.31 -5.78
C LEU A 137 3.71 0.00 -5.30
N LEU A 138 4.42 -0.04 -4.19
CA LEU A 138 5.22 1.07 -3.68
C LEU A 138 6.66 0.59 -3.48
N VAL A 139 7.62 1.43 -3.84
CA VAL A 139 9.01 1.36 -3.36
C VAL A 139 9.41 2.75 -2.89
N TYR A 140 10.37 2.88 -1.98
CA TYR A 140 10.72 4.18 -1.43
C TYR A 140 12.18 4.26 -1.02
N ASP A 141 12.72 5.46 -1.05
CA ASP A 141 14.01 5.81 -0.44
C ASP A 141 13.76 6.59 0.86
N ASP A 142 14.73 7.38 1.33
CA ASP A 142 14.59 8.19 2.55
C ASP A 142 13.68 9.42 2.37
N GLU A 143 13.51 9.90 1.14
CA GLU A 143 12.84 11.18 0.82
C GLU A 143 11.53 11.00 0.05
N ARG A 144 11.39 9.92 -0.73
CA ARG A 144 10.34 9.76 -1.73
C ARG A 144 9.71 8.38 -1.71
N VAL A 145 8.42 8.36 -2.02
CA VAL A 145 7.66 7.14 -2.33
C VAL A 145 7.39 7.11 -3.83
N TYR A 146 7.77 6.02 -4.47
CA TYR A 146 7.51 5.73 -5.87
C TYR A 146 6.35 4.73 -5.97
N ALA A 147 5.37 5.04 -6.80
CA ALA A 147 4.16 4.24 -6.92
C ALA A 147 3.91 3.84 -8.37
N PHE A 148 3.46 2.61 -8.59
CA PHE A 148 2.66 2.26 -9.77
C PHE A 148 1.20 2.23 -9.35
N GLY A 149 0.40 3.22 -9.76
CA GLY A 149 -0.93 3.44 -9.20
C GLY A 149 -1.85 4.23 -10.12
N ARG A 150 -3.09 4.43 -9.70
CA ARG A 150 -3.99 5.33 -10.43
C ARG A 150 -3.51 6.77 -10.26
N ASN A 151 -3.59 7.58 -11.31
CA ASN A 151 -3.34 9.02 -11.21
C ASN A 151 -4.36 9.73 -10.29
N TYR A 152 -5.60 9.22 -10.23
CA TYR A 152 -6.58 9.63 -9.23
C TYR A 152 -7.61 8.53 -8.95
N TYR A 153 -8.34 8.65 -7.83
CA TYR A 153 -9.35 7.68 -7.40
C TYR A 153 -10.75 8.31 -7.46
N PRO A 154 -11.62 7.91 -8.43
CA PRO A 154 -12.84 8.63 -8.79
C PRO A 154 -13.97 8.70 -7.75
N GLY A 155 -13.77 8.15 -6.55
CA GLY A 155 -14.73 8.25 -5.46
C GLY A 155 -15.91 7.30 -5.52
N MET A 156 -16.56 7.11 -4.36
CA MET A 156 -17.89 6.50 -4.24
C MET A 156 -18.00 5.09 -4.90
N ASN A 157 -19.13 4.83 -5.57
CA ASN A 157 -19.48 3.56 -6.23
C ASN A 157 -18.70 3.40 -7.52
N ALA A 158 -18.09 4.49 -8.03
CA ALA A 158 -17.27 4.51 -9.22
C ALA A 158 -15.93 3.82 -8.91
N ALA A 159 -16.02 2.51 -8.95
CA ALA A 159 -14.97 1.53 -8.82
C ALA A 159 -14.23 1.30 -10.15
N GLN A 160 -15.00 1.41 -11.23
CA GLN A 160 -14.58 1.01 -12.57
C GLN A 160 -13.63 2.03 -13.18
N PHE A 161 -12.74 1.53 -14.02
CA PHE A 161 -11.70 2.28 -14.70
C PHE A 161 -12.25 2.95 -15.98
N THR A 162 -13.20 3.88 -15.78
CA THR A 162 -14.08 4.42 -16.82
C THR A 162 -14.13 5.94 -16.88
N ARG A 163 -13.42 6.65 -16.00
CA ARG A 163 -13.53 8.13 -15.89
C ARG A 163 -12.34 8.86 -16.49
N GLY A 164 -11.51 8.16 -17.26
CA GLY A 164 -10.25 8.68 -17.79
C GLY A 164 -9.10 8.58 -16.79
N ASP A 165 -9.30 7.85 -15.69
CA ASP A 165 -8.22 7.37 -14.85
C ASP A 165 -7.23 6.52 -15.65
N LYS A 166 -5.97 6.57 -15.24
CA LYS A 166 -4.82 5.92 -15.88
C LYS A 166 -3.92 5.31 -14.82
N TYR A 167 -3.19 4.25 -15.19
CA TYR A 167 -2.08 3.79 -14.38
C TYR A 167 -0.83 4.56 -14.78
N VAL A 168 -0.09 4.99 -13.78
CA VAL A 168 1.09 5.84 -13.90
C VAL A 168 2.17 5.34 -12.97
N LEU A 169 3.42 5.59 -13.34
CA LEU A 169 4.50 5.70 -12.36
C LEU A 169 4.46 7.11 -11.78
N SER A 170 4.64 7.25 -10.47
CA SER A 170 4.76 8.56 -9.84
C SER A 170 5.79 8.54 -8.72
N ALA A 171 6.29 9.73 -8.37
CA ALA A 171 7.02 9.96 -7.12
C ALA A 171 6.30 11.03 -6.30
N SER A 172 6.21 10.80 -4.98
CA SER A 172 5.66 11.75 -4.01
C SER A 172 6.59 11.86 -2.82
N GLU A 173 6.50 12.96 -2.07
CA GLU A 173 7.26 13.12 -0.83
C GLU A 173 6.88 12.02 0.20
N LYS A 174 7.88 11.50 0.91
CA LYS A 174 7.71 10.42 1.90
C LYS A 174 7.32 10.96 3.27
N HIS A 175 6.06 11.33 3.40
CA HIS A 175 5.44 11.66 4.68
C HIS A 175 3.94 11.37 4.64
N ALA A 176 3.25 11.56 5.77
CA ALA A 176 1.80 11.61 5.81
C ALA A 176 1.38 13.00 6.29
N GLY A 177 0.48 13.67 5.58
CA GLY A 177 -0.13 14.91 6.04
C GLY A 177 -1.51 14.68 6.66
N ALA A 178 -2.02 15.72 7.32
CA ALA A 178 -3.34 15.72 7.94
C ALA A 178 -4.48 15.41 6.95
N ASP A 179 -5.65 15.04 7.47
CA ASP A 179 -6.82 14.84 6.62
C ASP A 179 -7.29 16.16 5.97
N PRO A 180 -7.49 16.18 4.64
CA PRO A 180 -8.00 17.36 3.97
C PRO A 180 -9.52 17.49 4.19
N ASP A 181 -10.04 18.71 4.04
CA ASP A 181 -11.49 18.95 4.14
C ASP A 181 -12.23 18.49 2.87
N TYR A 182 -12.79 17.28 2.93
CA TYR A 182 -13.61 16.72 1.86
C TYR A 182 -15.01 17.36 1.70
N SER A 183 -15.38 18.36 2.52
CA SER A 183 -16.66 19.07 2.39
C SER A 183 -16.82 19.72 1.02
N ILE A 184 -15.72 20.18 0.42
CA ILE A 184 -15.66 20.78 -0.92
C ILE A 184 -16.04 19.75 -1.99
N ALA A 185 -15.40 18.57 -1.97
CA ALA A 185 -15.74 17.48 -2.87
C ALA A 185 -17.22 17.09 -2.70
N ASN A 186 -17.70 16.95 -1.46
CA ASN A 186 -19.10 16.60 -1.19
C ASN A 186 -20.09 17.68 -1.65
N ALA A 187 -19.71 18.97 -1.66
CA ALA A 187 -20.53 20.04 -2.21
C ALA A 187 -20.63 19.95 -3.74
N GLU A 188 -19.52 19.72 -4.43
CA GLU A 188 -19.50 19.54 -5.89
C GLU A 188 -20.31 18.32 -6.34
N ARG A 189 -20.19 17.20 -5.62
CA ARG A 189 -21.02 16.01 -5.87
C ARG A 189 -22.51 16.26 -5.74
N ARG A 190 -22.93 17.02 -4.72
CA ARG A 190 -24.35 17.40 -4.54
C ARG A 190 -24.90 18.22 -5.72
N ARG A 191 -24.03 18.84 -6.51
CA ARG A 191 -24.38 19.56 -7.75
C ARG A 191 -24.25 18.70 -9.02
N GLY A 192 -23.86 17.43 -8.89
CA GLY A 192 -23.60 16.52 -10.01
C GLY A 192 -22.22 16.68 -10.65
N GLY A 193 -21.31 17.43 -10.01
CA GLY A 193 -19.97 17.77 -10.51
C GLY A 193 -18.87 16.75 -10.18
N ASP A 194 -19.19 15.45 -10.05
CA ASP A 194 -18.22 14.43 -9.65
C ASP A 194 -16.96 14.40 -10.52
N LEU A 195 -17.12 14.60 -11.84
CA LEU A 195 -16.02 14.56 -12.82
C LEU A 195 -15.17 15.83 -12.84
N SER A 196 -15.64 16.92 -12.21
CA SER A 196 -14.93 18.20 -12.14
C SER A 196 -14.16 18.39 -10.83
N ILE A 197 -14.17 17.39 -9.94
CA ILE A 197 -13.40 17.46 -8.68
C ILE A 197 -11.91 17.42 -9.01
N ASN A 198 -11.19 18.46 -8.60
CA ASN A 198 -9.73 18.47 -8.67
C ASN A 198 -9.17 17.67 -7.48
N TRP A 199 -8.76 16.42 -7.75
CA TRP A 199 -8.21 15.52 -6.73
C TRP A 199 -6.87 15.98 -6.17
N GLU A 200 -6.09 16.75 -6.93
CA GLU A 200 -4.80 17.30 -6.48
C GLU A 200 -4.96 18.23 -5.26
N HIS A 201 -6.13 18.86 -5.10
CA HIS A 201 -6.41 19.72 -3.94
C HIS A 201 -6.37 18.96 -2.61
N PHE A 202 -6.62 17.64 -2.64
CA PHE A 202 -6.67 16.79 -1.44
C PHE A 202 -5.33 16.08 -1.17
N ARG A 203 -4.35 16.18 -2.08
CA ARG A 203 -3.02 15.60 -1.88
C ARG A 203 -2.34 16.32 -0.73
N THR A 204 -2.00 15.57 0.31
CA THR A 204 -1.16 16.09 1.41
C THR A 204 0.30 15.70 1.27
N THR A 205 0.61 14.88 0.26
CA THR A 205 1.95 14.52 -0.18
C THR A 205 2.13 14.98 -1.63
N PRO A 206 2.86 16.09 -1.86
CA PRO A 206 3.05 16.61 -3.21
C PRO A 206 3.62 15.56 -4.18
N ILE A 207 3.01 15.46 -5.36
CA ILE A 207 3.55 14.66 -6.47
C ILE A 207 4.68 15.46 -7.10
N GLN A 208 5.87 14.88 -7.15
CA GLN A 208 7.03 15.50 -7.79
C GLN A 208 7.05 15.25 -9.29
N TRP A 209 6.63 14.06 -9.71
CA TRP A 209 6.41 13.71 -11.12
C TRP A 209 5.42 12.55 -11.24
N GLU A 210 4.77 12.49 -12.41
CA GLU A 210 3.86 11.43 -12.81
C GLU A 210 4.05 11.14 -14.30
N GLU A 211 4.21 9.87 -14.67
CA GLU A 211 4.44 9.43 -16.04
C GLU A 211 3.58 8.20 -16.38
N GLU A 212 2.85 8.28 -17.50
CA GLU A 212 2.09 7.15 -18.03
C GLU A 212 3.05 6.16 -18.71
N ILE A 213 2.91 4.87 -18.39
CA ILE A 213 3.74 3.81 -18.97
C ILE A 213 2.90 2.82 -19.79
N PRO A 214 3.44 2.28 -20.90
CA PRO A 214 2.66 1.46 -21.84
C PRO A 214 2.55 -0.02 -21.42
N PHE A 215 2.77 -0.33 -20.15
CA PHE A 215 2.73 -1.67 -19.59
C PHE A 215 2.26 -1.63 -18.15
N HIS A 216 1.79 -2.77 -17.65
CA HIS A 216 1.18 -2.88 -16.34
C HIS A 216 2.16 -3.50 -15.36
N VAL A 217 2.59 -2.76 -14.34
CA VAL A 217 3.69 -3.18 -13.47
C VAL A 217 3.22 -4.26 -12.50
N ARG A 218 4.00 -5.35 -12.42
CA ARG A 218 3.85 -6.46 -11.47
C ARG A 218 5.03 -6.60 -10.52
N ALA A 219 6.18 -6.03 -10.88
CA ALA A 219 7.37 -5.98 -10.03
C ALA A 219 8.05 -4.62 -10.18
N MET A 220 8.51 -4.06 -9.08
CA MET A 220 9.15 -2.75 -9.03
C MET A 220 10.29 -2.76 -8.02
N VAL A 221 11.44 -2.18 -8.38
CA VAL A 221 12.59 -2.03 -7.48
C VAL A 221 13.27 -0.69 -7.73
N LEU A 222 13.65 -0.01 -6.67
CA LEU A 222 14.49 1.19 -6.73
C LEU A 222 15.95 0.79 -6.50
N ALA A 223 16.83 1.23 -7.40
CA ALA A 223 18.28 1.06 -7.25
C ALA A 223 18.97 2.39 -7.53
N ASP A 224 19.49 3.03 -6.48
CA ASP A 224 20.05 4.38 -6.51
C ASP A 224 19.06 5.35 -7.18
N LYS A 225 19.42 5.91 -8.34
CA LYS A 225 18.59 6.90 -9.06
C LYS A 225 17.72 6.29 -10.16
N THR A 226 17.59 4.96 -10.19
CA THR A 226 16.86 4.25 -11.23
C THR A 226 15.73 3.43 -10.64
N LEU A 227 14.51 3.71 -11.08
CA LEU A 227 13.33 2.92 -10.80
C LEU A 227 13.17 1.88 -11.90
N PHE A 228 13.30 0.60 -11.55
CA PHE A 228 13.01 -0.51 -12.45
C PHE A 228 11.57 -0.97 -12.24
N ALA A 229 10.84 -1.15 -13.34
CA ALA A 229 9.47 -1.62 -13.33
C ALA A 229 9.27 -2.66 -14.43
N ALA A 230 8.61 -3.77 -14.11
CA ALA A 230 8.39 -4.85 -15.06
C ALA A 230 6.95 -5.36 -15.05
N GLY A 231 6.47 -5.79 -16.22
CA GLY A 231 5.17 -6.43 -16.35
C GLY A 231 4.61 -6.49 -17.77
N PRO A 232 3.39 -7.02 -17.94
CA PRO A 232 2.77 -7.22 -19.24
C PRO A 232 2.58 -5.93 -20.04
N TYR A 233 2.93 -5.97 -21.33
CA TYR A 233 2.78 -4.84 -22.25
C TYR A 233 1.31 -4.60 -22.65
N GLY A 234 0.93 -3.33 -22.77
CA GLY A 234 -0.41 -2.89 -23.15
C GLY A 234 -1.36 -2.62 -21.98
N ASP A 235 -2.64 -2.43 -22.31
CA ASP A 235 -3.71 -2.17 -21.35
C ASP A 235 -4.23 -3.46 -20.72
N ALA A 236 -3.57 -3.89 -19.65
CA ALA A 236 -3.95 -5.09 -18.89
C ALA A 236 -5.30 -4.97 -18.17
N ILE A 237 -5.86 -3.76 -18.06
CA ILE A 237 -7.19 -3.55 -17.44
C ILE A 237 -8.29 -3.97 -18.41
N ARG A 238 -8.12 -3.64 -19.69
CA ARG A 238 -9.15 -3.82 -20.72
C ARG A 238 -8.88 -5.01 -21.66
N SER A 239 -7.72 -5.66 -21.56
CA SER A 239 -7.32 -6.74 -22.45
C SER A 239 -6.72 -7.92 -21.68
N ILE A 240 -7.41 -9.05 -21.69
CA ILE A 240 -6.90 -10.31 -21.10
C ILE A 240 -5.58 -10.74 -21.74
N ASP A 241 -5.42 -10.57 -23.07
CA ASP A 241 -4.15 -10.89 -23.75
C ASP A 241 -2.98 -10.00 -23.29
N SER A 242 -3.28 -8.78 -22.84
CA SER A 242 -2.25 -7.94 -22.23
C SER A 242 -1.97 -8.45 -20.83
N PHE A 243 -3.00 -8.63 -20.00
CA PHE A 243 -2.87 -9.12 -18.63
C PHE A 243 -2.11 -10.46 -18.51
N GLU A 244 -2.36 -11.39 -19.43
CA GLU A 244 -1.68 -12.70 -19.55
C GLU A 244 -0.33 -12.63 -20.26
N GLY A 245 0.15 -11.44 -20.64
CA GLY A 245 1.48 -11.23 -21.22
C GLY A 245 1.63 -11.70 -22.67
N LYS A 246 0.54 -12.10 -23.35
CA LYS A 246 0.58 -12.53 -24.76
C LYS A 246 1.00 -11.42 -25.72
N ARG A 247 0.88 -10.15 -25.29
CA ARG A 247 1.37 -8.98 -26.02
C ARG A 247 2.85 -8.66 -25.74
N GLY A 248 3.55 -9.56 -25.05
CA GLY A 248 4.91 -9.39 -24.58
C GLY A 248 4.98 -8.80 -23.16
N VAL A 249 6.17 -8.86 -22.59
CA VAL A 249 6.47 -8.36 -21.25
C VAL A 249 7.62 -7.35 -21.35
N ARG A 250 7.56 -6.30 -20.53
CA ARG A 250 8.60 -5.27 -20.50
C ARG A 250 9.32 -5.24 -19.15
N LEU A 251 10.61 -4.94 -19.21
CA LEU A 251 11.38 -4.38 -18.11
C LEU A 251 11.79 -2.97 -18.53
N ALA A 252 11.37 -1.97 -17.76
CA ALA A 252 11.71 -0.57 -17.97
C ALA A 252 12.64 -0.07 -16.86
N ALA A 253 13.52 0.86 -17.23
CA ALA A 253 14.29 1.67 -16.30
C ALA A 253 13.85 3.12 -16.46
N ALA A 254 13.40 3.76 -15.39
CA ALA A 254 13.02 5.16 -15.33
C ALA A 254 13.92 5.92 -14.36
N SER A 255 14.17 7.20 -14.63
CA SER A 255 14.88 8.07 -13.71
C SER A 255 14.00 8.33 -12.48
N ALA A 256 14.55 8.09 -11.30
CA ALA A 256 13.87 8.36 -10.03
C ALA A 256 13.66 9.87 -9.79
N THR A 257 14.46 10.71 -10.45
CA THR A 257 14.39 12.17 -10.28
C THR A 257 13.18 12.78 -10.97
N ASP A 258 12.85 12.32 -12.18
CA ASP A 258 11.89 12.97 -13.08
C ASP A 258 10.96 11.99 -13.84
N GLY A 259 11.01 10.69 -13.54
CA GLY A 259 10.15 9.68 -14.15
C GLY A 259 10.51 9.31 -15.59
N LYS A 260 11.47 10.00 -16.22
CA LYS A 260 11.81 9.80 -17.63
C LYS A 260 12.28 8.38 -17.89
N LEU A 261 11.67 7.72 -18.87
CA LEU A 261 12.10 6.40 -19.32
C LEU A 261 13.52 6.46 -19.91
N LEU A 262 14.44 5.74 -19.28
CA LEU A 262 15.85 5.64 -19.68
C LEU A 262 16.07 4.49 -20.66
N ALA A 263 15.39 3.37 -20.43
CA ALA A 263 15.46 2.18 -21.27
C ALA A 263 14.21 1.30 -21.13
N SER A 264 13.94 0.49 -22.15
CA SER A 264 12.89 -0.54 -22.11
C SER A 264 13.34 -1.77 -22.88
N TYR A 265 13.24 -2.93 -22.25
CA TYR A 265 13.64 -4.22 -22.77
C TYR A 265 12.43 -5.14 -22.85
N ALA A 266 12.36 -5.94 -23.91
CA ALA A 266 11.48 -7.10 -23.91
C ALA A 266 12.11 -8.20 -23.06
N ILE A 267 11.30 -8.86 -22.23
CA ILE A 267 11.72 -10.02 -21.44
C ILE A 267 10.78 -11.19 -21.73
N ASP A 268 11.30 -12.41 -21.63
CA ASP A 268 10.56 -13.62 -22.01
C ASP A 268 9.62 -14.12 -20.91
N ALA A 269 9.85 -13.70 -19.67
CA ALA A 269 9.12 -14.18 -18.51
C ALA A 269 8.29 -13.06 -17.86
N MET A 270 7.06 -13.39 -17.48
CA MET A 270 6.23 -12.50 -16.68
C MET A 270 6.74 -12.46 -15.23
N PRO A 271 6.86 -11.27 -14.61
CA PRO A 271 7.13 -11.18 -13.18
C PRO A 271 6.02 -11.87 -12.39
N VAL A 272 6.42 -12.75 -11.48
CA VAL A 272 5.52 -13.37 -10.49
C VAL A 272 5.47 -12.43 -9.30
N PHE A 273 4.26 -12.06 -8.89
CA PHE A 273 4.05 -11.26 -7.70
C PHE A 273 4.06 -12.17 -6.47
N ASP A 274 4.83 -11.80 -5.45
CA ASP A 274 4.93 -12.53 -4.17
C ASP A 274 5.00 -11.55 -2.98
N GLY A 275 4.40 -10.36 -3.15
CA GLY A 275 4.42 -9.29 -2.16
C GLY A 275 5.55 -8.26 -2.36
N LEU A 276 6.25 -7.94 -1.27
CA LEU A 276 7.36 -6.96 -1.19
C LEU A 276 8.57 -7.38 -2.04
#